data_AF-A0A9D0VJ27-F1
#
_entry.id   AF-A0A9D0VJ27-F1
#
_cell.length_a   1.000
_cell.length_b   1.000
_cell.length_c   1.000
_cell.angle_alpha   90.00
_cell.angle_beta   90.00
_cell.angle_gamma   90.00
#
_symmetry.space_group_name_H-M   'P 1'
#
loop_
_entity.id
_entity.type
_entity.pdbx_description
1 polymer ?
#
loop_
_entity_poly.entity_id
_entity_poly.type
_entity_poly.pdbx_seq_one_letter_code
_entity_poly.pdbx_strand_id
1 'polypeptide(L)'
;MLSMLCSVALAGTPSTAALPAHMQHHFADATDAVWYVALGDLQRARQAAGRLDHAPDPAMPPERSAEIQRMRDTAHALAEAPDLARAATLSVTLAGACAACHTATGPGPTLEASEAVVPRASEAGQHGMAAYTLWVGLVVPSEAAYQAGARALLPVPGGADPGQAETYQRLAQRLLTAEGEARSLGVAQVFRGCASCHLHSGIRLEP
;
A
#
# COMPACT_ATOMS: atom_id res chain seq x y z
N MET A 1 -29.69 11.39 -50.03
CA MET A 1 -28.39 11.95 -49.57
C MET A 1 -28.60 12.80 -48.32
N LEU A 2 -28.84 12.21 -47.15
CA LEU A 2 -28.72 12.93 -45.86
C LEU A 2 -28.41 11.90 -44.76
N SER A 3 -27.11 11.74 -44.49
CA SER A 3 -26.55 10.91 -43.43
C SER A 3 -26.07 11.78 -42.27
N MET A 4 -26.29 11.25 -41.06
CA MET A 4 -25.44 11.38 -39.88
C MET A 4 -25.13 12.78 -39.36
N LEU A 5 -25.92 13.22 -38.38
CA LEU A 5 -25.42 14.04 -37.28
C LEU A 5 -24.90 13.08 -36.21
N CYS A 6 -23.57 12.95 -36.15
CA CYS A 6 -22.86 12.19 -35.13
C CYS A 6 -22.78 13.04 -33.86
N SER A 7 -23.31 12.51 -32.76
CA SER A 7 -23.32 13.12 -31.43
C SER A 7 -21.91 13.43 -30.95
N VAL A 8 -21.67 14.67 -30.55
CA VAL A 8 -20.47 15.09 -29.82
C VAL A 8 -20.54 14.49 -28.41
N ALA A 9 -19.50 13.73 -28.05
CA ALA A 9 -19.34 13.13 -26.73
C ALA A 9 -19.17 14.20 -25.65
N LEU A 10 -19.94 14.08 -24.57
CA LEU A 10 -19.70 14.79 -23.32
C LEU A 10 -18.39 14.27 -22.70
N ALA A 11 -17.33 15.07 -22.77
CA ALA A 11 -16.14 14.87 -21.95
C ALA A 11 -16.55 15.10 -20.48
N GLY A 12 -16.62 14.02 -19.69
CA GLY A 12 -16.74 14.14 -18.25
C GLY A 12 -15.53 14.87 -17.69
N THR A 13 -15.73 15.99 -17.03
CA THR A 13 -14.65 16.69 -16.32
C THR A 13 -14.14 15.82 -15.19
N PRO A 14 -12.82 15.62 -15.03
CA PRO A 14 -12.27 14.90 -13.88
C PRO A 14 -12.74 15.59 -12.60
N SER A 15 -13.32 14.81 -11.69
CA SER A 15 -13.83 15.33 -10.42
C SER A 15 -12.64 15.66 -9.52
N THR A 16 -12.36 16.95 -9.35
CA THR A 16 -11.38 17.50 -8.40
C THR A 16 -11.90 17.53 -6.96
N ALA A 17 -12.89 16.70 -6.63
CA ALA A 17 -13.45 16.66 -5.29
C ALA A 17 -12.39 16.17 -4.30
N ALA A 18 -12.11 16.98 -3.29
CA ALA A 18 -11.19 16.61 -2.22
C ALA A 18 -11.63 15.29 -1.56
N LEU A 19 -10.66 14.40 -1.28
CA LEU A 19 -10.92 13.15 -0.57
C LEU A 19 -11.66 13.43 0.75
N PRO A 20 -12.72 12.68 1.07
CA PRO A 20 -13.39 12.82 2.37
C PRO A 20 -12.39 12.69 3.52
N ALA A 21 -12.48 13.57 4.52
CA ALA A 21 -11.52 13.63 5.63
C ALA A 21 -11.33 12.29 6.36
N HIS A 22 -12.40 11.50 6.51
CA HIS A 22 -12.31 10.17 7.11
C HIS A 22 -11.37 9.25 6.31
N MET A 23 -11.40 9.25 4.98
CA MET A 23 -10.51 8.43 4.15
C MET A 23 -9.05 8.88 4.23
N GLN A 24 -8.80 10.17 4.42
CA GLN A 24 -7.44 10.67 4.67
C GLN A 24 -6.89 10.11 6.00
N HIS A 25 -7.70 10.09 7.06
CA HIS A 25 -7.32 9.49 8.34
C HIS A 25 -7.11 7.98 8.24
N HIS A 26 -8.02 7.25 7.57
CA HIS A 26 -7.89 5.81 7.38
C HIS A 26 -6.61 5.45 6.64
N PHE A 27 -6.30 6.18 5.56
CA PHE A 27 -5.09 5.97 4.79
C PHE A 27 -3.83 6.30 5.59
N ALA A 28 -3.84 7.38 6.38
CA ALA A 28 -2.73 7.75 7.25
C ALA A 28 -2.47 6.66 8.30
N ASP A 29 -3.49 6.21 9.03
CA ASP A 29 -3.34 5.17 10.06
C ASP A 29 -2.90 3.82 9.48
N ALA A 30 -3.45 3.43 8.31
CA ALA A 30 -3.03 2.22 7.62
C ALA A 30 -1.55 2.31 7.18
N THR A 31 -1.15 3.45 6.62
CA THR A 31 0.23 3.71 6.17
C THR A 31 1.20 3.69 7.35
N ASP A 32 0.87 4.36 8.45
CA ASP A 32 1.62 4.31 9.70
C ASP A 32 1.83 2.86 10.16
N ALA A 33 0.76 2.05 10.18
CA ALA A 33 0.86 0.67 10.61
C ALA A 33 1.84 -0.14 9.74
N VAL A 34 1.75 -0.02 8.42
CA VAL A 34 2.65 -0.70 7.47
C VAL A 34 4.10 -0.21 7.62
N TRP A 35 4.29 1.08 7.85
CA TRP A 35 5.61 1.67 8.11
C TRP A 35 6.25 1.20 9.40
N TYR A 36 5.51 1.17 10.49
CA TYR A 36 6.03 0.59 11.72
C TYR A 36 6.35 -0.90 11.57
N VAL A 37 5.59 -1.66 10.77
CA VAL A 37 5.97 -3.04 10.42
C VAL A 37 7.30 -3.05 9.66
N ALA A 38 7.45 -2.25 8.61
CA ALA A 38 8.67 -2.20 7.81
C ALA A 38 9.90 -1.74 8.63
N LEU A 39 9.70 -0.96 9.69
CA LEU A 39 10.73 -0.52 10.63
C LEU A 39 11.03 -1.52 11.74
N GLY A 40 10.27 -2.63 11.83
CA GLY A 40 10.42 -3.61 12.90
C GLY A 40 9.84 -3.16 14.25
N ASP A 41 8.99 -2.13 14.28
CA ASP A 41 8.30 -1.65 15.48
C ASP A 41 6.87 -2.21 15.56
N LEU A 42 6.75 -3.44 16.06
CA LEU A 42 5.45 -4.10 16.16
C LEU A 42 4.48 -3.35 17.09
N GLN A 43 4.97 -2.73 18.17
CA GLN A 43 4.10 -2.07 19.12
C GLN A 43 3.44 -0.83 18.49
N ARG A 44 4.21 0.02 17.80
CA ARG A 44 3.65 1.18 17.10
C ARG A 44 2.77 0.76 15.92
N ALA A 45 3.12 -0.33 15.22
CA ALA A 45 2.29 -0.89 14.17
C ALA A 45 0.90 -1.28 14.70
N ARG A 46 0.87 -1.98 15.83
CA ARG A 46 -0.38 -2.38 16.49
C ARG A 46 -1.21 -1.16 16.94
N GLN A 47 -0.56 -0.14 17.49
CA GLN A 47 -1.24 1.10 17.90
C GLN A 47 -1.88 1.83 16.72
N ALA A 48 -1.17 1.96 15.60
CA ALA A 48 -1.70 2.58 14.39
C ALA A 48 -2.88 1.78 13.80
N ALA A 49 -2.75 0.46 13.75
CA ALA A 49 -3.84 -0.42 13.33
C ALA A 49 -5.06 -0.34 14.25
N GLY A 50 -4.84 -0.19 15.57
CA GLY A 50 -5.91 0.02 16.55
C GLY A 50 -6.67 1.32 16.33
N ARG A 51 -6.01 2.41 15.88
CA ARG A 51 -6.70 3.66 15.52
C ARG A 51 -7.62 3.46 14.31
N LEU A 52 -7.17 2.69 13.32
CA LEU A 52 -7.97 2.33 12.16
C LEU A 52 -9.17 1.46 12.51
N ASP A 53 -8.99 0.46 13.40
CA ASP A 53 -10.06 -0.41 13.90
C ASP A 53 -11.19 0.40 14.57
N HIS A 54 -10.81 1.39 15.40
CA HIS A 54 -11.74 2.23 16.16
C HIS A 54 -12.15 3.51 15.42
N ALA A 55 -11.75 3.68 14.15
CA ALA A 55 -12.04 4.89 13.40
C ALA A 55 -13.57 5.04 13.21
N PRO A 56 -14.13 6.23 13.48
CA PRO A 56 -15.54 6.48 13.24
C PRO A 56 -15.81 6.42 11.73
N ASP A 57 -16.74 5.55 11.32
CA ASP A 57 -17.23 5.56 9.95
C ASP A 57 -18.42 6.52 9.82
N PRO A 58 -18.46 7.34 8.76
CA PRO A 58 -19.72 7.96 8.38
C PRO A 58 -20.74 6.86 8.03
N ALA A 59 -22.03 7.17 8.20
CA ALA A 59 -23.09 6.26 7.79
C ALA A 59 -22.94 5.93 6.29
N MET A 60 -22.48 4.72 5.99
CA MET A 60 -22.27 4.24 4.62
C MET A 60 -23.46 3.39 4.17
N PRO A 61 -23.76 3.37 2.86
CA PRO A 61 -24.80 2.51 2.31
C PRO A 61 -24.59 1.03 2.72
N PRO A 62 -25.66 0.28 3.02
CA PRO A 62 -25.57 -1.13 3.41
C PRO A 62 -24.77 -2.00 2.44
N GLU A 63 -24.83 -1.66 1.16
CA GLU A 63 -24.10 -2.27 0.03
C GLU A 63 -22.58 -2.38 0.25
N ARG A 64 -22.00 -1.53 1.11
CA ARG A 64 -20.54 -1.38 1.33
C ARG A 64 -20.08 -1.90 2.69
N SER A 65 -21.02 -2.42 3.48
CA SER A 65 -20.78 -2.85 4.86
C SER A 65 -19.78 -4.01 4.94
N ALA A 66 -19.76 -4.92 3.96
CA ALA A 66 -18.89 -6.08 3.96
C ALA A 66 -17.42 -5.74 3.74
N GLU A 67 -17.09 -4.82 2.82
CA GLU A 67 -15.71 -4.38 2.56
C GLU A 67 -15.14 -3.60 3.74
N ILE A 68 -15.95 -2.70 4.31
CA ILE A 68 -15.58 -1.94 5.50
C ILE A 68 -15.36 -2.87 6.69
N GLN A 69 -16.25 -3.85 6.90
CA GLN A 69 -16.07 -4.83 7.96
C GLN A 69 -14.79 -5.63 7.76
N ARG A 70 -14.48 -6.06 6.53
CA ARG A 70 -13.21 -6.74 6.22
C ARG A 70 -11.98 -5.87 6.52
N MET A 71 -12.03 -4.58 6.21
CA MET A 71 -10.97 -3.63 6.54
C MET A 71 -10.78 -3.54 8.06
N ARG A 72 -11.88 -3.39 8.82
CA ARG A 72 -11.85 -3.35 10.29
C ARG A 72 -11.36 -4.64 10.91
N ASP A 73 -11.88 -5.78 10.50
CA ASP A 73 -11.46 -7.10 10.99
C ASP A 73 -9.95 -7.31 10.75
N THR A 74 -9.45 -6.83 9.61
CA THR A 74 -8.02 -6.89 9.30
C THR A 74 -7.19 -5.92 10.14
N ALA A 75 -7.69 -4.69 10.35
CA ALA A 75 -7.06 -3.71 11.23
C ALA A 75 -6.99 -4.22 12.68
N HIS A 76 -8.09 -4.79 13.18
CA HIS A 76 -8.16 -5.46 14.48
C HIS A 76 -7.15 -6.60 14.58
N ALA A 77 -7.14 -7.50 13.59
CA ALA A 77 -6.17 -8.60 13.57
C ALA A 77 -4.71 -8.09 13.52
N LEU A 78 -4.45 -6.97 12.86
CA LEU A 78 -3.13 -6.33 12.82
C LEU A 78 -2.76 -5.71 14.17
N ALA A 79 -3.73 -5.11 14.87
CA ALA A 79 -3.56 -4.60 16.24
C ALA A 79 -3.23 -5.71 17.24
N GLU A 80 -3.71 -6.94 16.99
CA GLU A 80 -3.45 -8.13 17.81
C GLU A 80 -2.33 -9.03 17.25
N ALA A 81 -1.65 -8.63 16.17
CA ALA A 81 -0.70 -9.50 15.47
C ALA A 81 0.47 -9.90 16.39
N PRO A 82 0.74 -11.20 16.64
CA PRO A 82 1.69 -11.65 17.67
C PRO A 82 3.16 -11.31 17.36
N ASP A 83 3.49 -11.13 16.08
CA ASP A 83 4.84 -10.87 15.61
C ASP A 83 4.83 -10.05 14.29
N LEU A 84 6.02 -9.59 13.89
CA LEU A 84 6.20 -8.78 12.67
C LEU A 84 5.90 -9.55 11.38
N ALA A 85 6.11 -10.86 11.35
CA ALA A 85 5.83 -11.65 10.16
C ALA A 85 4.32 -11.72 9.89
N ARG A 86 3.52 -11.95 10.94
CA ARG A 86 2.07 -11.91 10.88
C ARG A 86 1.57 -10.50 10.58
N ALA A 87 2.16 -9.48 11.19
CA ALA A 87 1.81 -8.09 10.91
C ALA A 87 2.03 -7.72 9.43
N ALA A 88 3.17 -8.11 8.83
CA ALA A 88 3.44 -7.87 7.40
C ALA A 88 2.43 -8.54 6.46
N THR A 89 1.98 -9.76 6.78
CA THR A 89 0.90 -10.41 6.03
C THR A 89 -0.43 -9.65 6.17
N LEU A 90 -0.78 -9.23 7.39
CA LEU A 90 -2.01 -8.50 7.64
C LEU A 90 -2.02 -7.11 7.00
N SER A 91 -0.85 -6.45 6.90
CA SER A 91 -0.71 -5.20 6.15
C SER A 91 -1.15 -5.34 4.69
N VAL A 92 -0.74 -6.39 3.98
CA VAL A 92 -1.17 -6.56 2.58
C VAL A 92 -2.61 -7.06 2.46
N THR A 93 -3.11 -7.81 3.44
CA THR A 93 -4.54 -8.13 3.52
C THR A 93 -5.36 -6.84 3.68
N LEU A 94 -4.86 -5.89 4.47
CA LEU A 94 -5.51 -4.59 4.67
C LEU A 94 -5.51 -3.79 3.37
N ALA A 95 -4.40 -3.76 2.62
CA ALA A 95 -4.38 -3.15 1.28
C ALA A 95 -5.43 -3.75 0.35
N GLY A 96 -5.58 -5.09 0.37
CA GLY A 96 -6.58 -5.80 -0.41
C GLY A 96 -8.02 -5.43 -0.02
N ALA A 97 -8.29 -5.21 1.27
CA ALA A 97 -9.59 -4.73 1.73
C ALA A 97 -9.88 -3.31 1.22
N CYS A 98 -8.89 -2.42 1.26
CA CYS A 98 -8.99 -1.08 0.67
C CYS A 98 -9.28 -1.15 -0.84
N ALA A 99 -8.51 -1.95 -1.57
CA ALA A 99 -8.66 -2.14 -3.01
C ALA A 99 -10.05 -2.65 -3.39
N ALA A 100 -10.55 -3.66 -2.67
CA ALA A 100 -11.87 -4.24 -2.90
C ALA A 100 -12.97 -3.18 -2.73
N CYS A 101 -12.89 -2.36 -1.68
CA CYS A 101 -13.82 -1.26 -1.47
C CYS A 101 -13.71 -0.21 -2.59
N HIS A 102 -12.49 0.19 -2.96
CA HIS A 102 -12.24 1.18 -4.01
C HIS A 102 -12.77 0.73 -5.38
N THR A 103 -12.60 -0.55 -5.73
CA THR A 103 -13.16 -1.12 -6.97
C THR A 103 -14.68 -1.26 -6.93
N ALA A 104 -15.27 -1.59 -5.77
CA ALA A 104 -16.72 -1.75 -5.63
C ALA A 104 -17.51 -0.43 -5.61
N THR A 105 -16.87 0.69 -5.22
CA THR A 105 -17.56 1.96 -4.92
C THR A 105 -17.69 2.94 -6.09
N GLY A 106 -17.19 2.61 -7.29
CA GLY A 106 -17.18 3.51 -8.46
C GLY A 106 -15.74 3.79 -8.92
N PRO A 107 -15.39 5.01 -9.41
CA PRO A 107 -14.05 5.26 -9.91
C PRO A 107 -12.96 5.16 -8.82
N GLY A 108 -13.32 5.06 -7.54
CA GLY A 108 -12.37 5.01 -6.42
C GLY A 108 -11.42 6.21 -6.42
N PRO A 109 -10.39 6.21 -5.56
CA PRO A 109 -9.21 6.99 -5.84
C PRO A 109 -8.57 6.45 -7.14
N THR A 110 -8.10 7.36 -8.00
CA THR A 110 -7.27 7.04 -9.16
C THR A 110 -5.94 7.75 -9.02
N LEU A 111 -4.88 7.14 -9.55
CA LEU A 111 -3.58 7.78 -9.74
C LEU A 111 -3.31 7.85 -11.23
N GLU A 112 -3.02 9.04 -11.71
CA GLU A 112 -2.53 9.22 -13.08
C GLU A 112 -1.16 8.53 -13.22
N ALA A 113 -0.86 8.03 -14.41
CA ALA A 113 0.44 7.38 -14.65
C ALA A 113 1.63 8.32 -14.38
N SER A 114 1.45 9.64 -14.55
CA SER A 114 2.46 10.64 -14.21
C SER A 114 2.69 10.80 -12.72
N GLU A 115 1.72 10.42 -11.88
CA GLU A 115 1.79 10.47 -10.42
C GLU A 115 2.39 9.17 -9.85
N ALA A 116 2.41 8.09 -10.64
CA ALA A 116 3.05 6.82 -10.34
C ALA A 116 4.59 6.88 -10.48
N VAL A 117 5.20 7.88 -9.85
CA VAL A 117 6.64 8.05 -9.76
C VAL A 117 7.10 7.86 -8.32
N VAL A 118 8.21 7.15 -8.15
CA VAL A 118 8.87 7.06 -6.84
C VAL A 118 9.60 8.38 -6.60
N PRO A 119 9.25 9.16 -5.56
CA PRO A 119 9.93 10.41 -5.28
C PRO A 119 11.42 10.17 -5.06
N ARG A 120 12.24 11.11 -5.53
CA ARG A 120 13.69 11.07 -5.27
C ARG A 120 13.94 11.23 -3.78
N ALA A 121 14.76 10.36 -3.23
CA ALA A 121 15.20 10.43 -1.84
C ALA A 121 16.73 10.23 -1.77
N SER A 122 17.29 10.28 -0.55
CA SER A 122 18.63 9.75 -0.31
C SER A 122 18.67 8.25 -0.65
N GLU A 123 19.85 7.67 -0.85
CA GLU A 123 19.99 6.23 -1.12
C GLU A 123 19.29 5.37 -0.05
N ALA A 124 19.43 5.76 1.22
CA ALA A 124 18.74 5.13 2.35
C ALA A 124 17.21 5.30 2.28
N GLY A 125 16.71 6.45 1.82
CA GLY A 125 15.27 6.71 1.67
C GLY A 125 14.65 6.09 0.42
N GLN A 126 15.47 5.74 -0.58
CA GLN A 126 14.98 5.32 -1.90
C GLN A 126 14.20 4.01 -1.85
N HIS A 127 14.68 3.01 -1.08
CA HIS A 127 13.96 1.75 -0.92
C HIS A 127 12.67 1.93 -0.11
N GLY A 128 12.66 2.87 0.85
CA GLY A 128 11.47 3.25 1.59
C GLY A 128 10.42 3.85 0.66
N MET A 129 10.80 4.81 -0.17
CA MET A 129 9.87 5.37 -1.16
C MET A 129 9.38 4.31 -2.16
N ALA A 130 10.23 3.37 -2.57
CA ALA A 130 9.82 2.28 -3.45
C ALA A 130 8.76 1.36 -2.79
N ALA A 131 8.96 0.99 -1.53
CA ALA A 131 8.00 0.18 -0.77
C ALA A 131 6.69 0.94 -0.49
N TYR A 132 6.74 2.26 -0.26
CA TYR A 132 5.55 3.11 -0.17
C TYR A 132 4.77 3.13 -1.49
N THR A 133 5.46 3.31 -2.62
CA THR A 133 4.80 3.35 -3.92
C THR A 133 4.14 1.99 -4.25
N LEU A 134 4.75 0.86 -3.83
CA LEU A 134 4.10 -0.45 -3.90
C LEU A 134 2.82 -0.52 -3.04
N TRP A 135 2.89 -0.06 -1.78
CA TRP A 135 1.73 0.02 -0.88
C TRP A 135 0.59 0.81 -1.51
N VAL A 136 0.88 2.00 -2.03
CA VAL A 136 -0.09 2.85 -2.73
C VAL A 136 -0.68 2.13 -3.95
N GLY A 137 0.16 1.45 -4.74
CA GLY A 137 -0.28 0.68 -5.91
C GLY A 137 -1.25 -0.45 -5.55
N LEU A 138 -1.10 -1.07 -4.38
CA LEU A 138 -2.06 -2.06 -3.88
C LEU A 138 -3.36 -1.40 -3.39
N VAL A 139 -3.28 -0.31 -2.65
CA VAL A 139 -4.45 0.38 -2.07
C VAL A 139 -5.33 1.04 -3.14
N VAL A 140 -4.73 1.68 -4.15
CA VAL A 140 -5.40 2.45 -5.22
C VAL A 140 -5.55 1.63 -6.52
N PRO A 141 -5.64 0.29 -6.41
CA PRO A 141 -5.31 -0.71 -7.45
C PRO A 141 -4.60 -0.18 -8.72
N SER A 142 -3.46 0.50 -8.57
CA SER A 142 -2.75 1.17 -9.67
C SER A 142 -1.57 0.32 -10.16
N GLU A 143 -1.70 -0.23 -11.37
CA GLU A 143 -0.61 -0.96 -12.04
C GLU A 143 0.65 -0.11 -12.17
N ALA A 144 0.48 1.15 -12.59
CA ALA A 144 1.61 2.04 -12.82
C ALA A 144 2.40 2.27 -11.53
N ALA A 145 1.71 2.54 -10.40
CA ALA A 145 2.36 2.75 -9.11
C ALA A 145 3.03 1.46 -8.61
N TYR A 146 2.34 0.32 -8.71
CA TYR A 146 2.91 -0.98 -8.35
C TYR A 146 4.22 -1.24 -9.11
N GLN A 147 4.22 -1.08 -10.44
CA GLN A 147 5.38 -1.29 -11.29
C GLN A 147 6.51 -0.28 -11.03
N ALA A 148 6.17 0.98 -10.74
CA ALA A 148 7.15 2.00 -10.39
C ALA A 148 7.88 1.66 -9.08
N GLY A 149 7.14 1.26 -8.05
CA GLY A 149 7.71 0.79 -6.79
C GLY A 149 8.55 -0.47 -6.96
N ALA A 150 8.05 -1.48 -7.69
CA ALA A 150 8.79 -2.72 -7.96
C ALA A 150 10.14 -2.46 -8.66
N ARG A 151 10.17 -1.59 -9.68
CA ARG A 151 11.42 -1.19 -10.36
C ARG A 151 12.38 -0.45 -9.43
N ALA A 152 11.86 0.43 -8.58
CA ALA A 152 12.67 1.19 -7.65
C ALA A 152 13.24 0.37 -6.50
N LEU A 153 12.76 -0.87 -6.29
CA LEU A 153 13.38 -1.85 -5.40
C LEU A 153 14.57 -2.59 -6.03
N LEU A 154 14.85 -2.47 -7.33
CA LEU A 154 15.96 -3.21 -7.96
C LEU A 154 17.35 -2.86 -7.41
N PRO A 155 17.67 -1.58 -7.14
CA PRO A 155 18.92 -1.24 -6.47
C PRO A 155 18.95 -1.84 -5.06
N VAL A 156 20.00 -2.61 -4.77
CA VAL A 156 20.23 -3.18 -3.43
C VAL A 156 20.55 -2.03 -2.45
N PRO A 157 19.90 -1.97 -1.27
CA PRO A 157 20.24 -0.99 -0.25
C PRO A 157 21.70 -1.14 0.19
N GLY A 158 22.42 -0.02 0.30
CA GLY A 158 23.76 -0.01 0.87
C GLY A 158 23.81 -0.62 2.27
N GLY A 159 24.88 -1.38 2.56
CA GLY A 159 25.09 -2.02 3.86
C GLY A 159 24.43 -3.39 4.05
N ALA A 160 23.64 -3.88 3.08
CA ALA A 160 23.16 -5.26 3.09
C ALA A 160 24.33 -6.25 2.95
N ASP A 161 24.31 -7.34 3.72
CA ASP A 161 25.24 -8.44 3.49
C ASP A 161 24.94 -9.13 2.13
N PRO A 162 25.90 -9.88 1.54
CA PRO A 162 25.70 -10.49 0.22
C PRO A 162 24.46 -11.39 0.11
N GLY A 163 24.09 -12.12 1.17
CA GLY A 163 22.93 -13.00 1.17
C GLY A 163 21.60 -12.23 1.27
N GLN A 164 21.57 -11.15 2.07
CA GLN A 164 20.45 -10.22 2.13
C GLN A 164 20.25 -9.50 0.80
N ALA A 165 21.33 -8.99 0.22
CA ALA A 165 21.34 -8.34 -1.09
C ALA A 165 20.75 -9.23 -2.18
N GLU A 166 21.22 -10.48 -2.26
CA GLU A 166 20.74 -11.44 -3.26
C GLU A 166 19.26 -11.79 -3.04
N THR A 167 18.84 -11.97 -1.78
CA THR A 167 17.44 -12.26 -1.45
C THR A 167 16.52 -11.09 -1.80
N TYR A 168 16.96 -9.87 -1.50
CA TYR A 168 16.23 -8.65 -1.83
C TYR A 168 16.11 -8.45 -3.34
N GLN A 169 17.20 -8.64 -4.09
CA GLN A 169 17.19 -8.51 -5.54
C GLN A 169 16.28 -9.55 -6.21
N ARG A 170 16.31 -10.81 -5.76
CA ARG A 170 15.37 -11.85 -6.24
C ARG A 170 13.92 -11.48 -5.95
N LEU A 171 13.65 -10.90 -4.80
CA LEU A 171 12.31 -10.46 -4.45
C LEU A 171 11.85 -9.31 -5.35
N ALA A 172 12.68 -8.27 -5.53
CA ALA A 172 12.39 -7.16 -6.44
C ALA A 172 12.12 -7.64 -7.87
N GLN A 173 12.92 -8.58 -8.38
CA GLN A 173 12.73 -9.13 -9.72
C GLN A 173 11.41 -9.91 -9.86
N ARG A 174 11.01 -10.68 -8.84
CA ARG A 174 9.73 -11.41 -8.84
C ARG A 174 8.53 -10.47 -8.82
N LEU A 175 8.63 -9.32 -8.15
CA LEU A 175 7.54 -8.34 -8.09
C LEU A 175 7.18 -7.78 -9.47
N LEU A 176 8.15 -7.61 -10.36
CA LEU A 176 7.92 -7.06 -11.71
C LEU A 176 6.97 -7.90 -12.56
N THR A 177 6.96 -9.22 -12.34
CA THR A 177 6.15 -10.17 -13.09
C THR A 177 5.04 -10.80 -12.25
N ALA A 178 4.85 -10.34 -11.01
CA ALA A 178 3.82 -10.88 -10.14
C ALA A 178 2.44 -10.38 -10.58
N GLU A 179 1.44 -11.24 -10.47
CA GLU A 179 0.05 -10.96 -10.82
C GLU A 179 -0.90 -11.43 -9.70
N GLY A 180 -2.09 -10.85 -9.63
CA GLY A 180 -3.12 -11.22 -8.67
C GLY A 180 -2.61 -11.28 -7.22
N GLU A 181 -2.92 -12.37 -6.53
CA GLU A 181 -2.52 -12.61 -5.14
C GLU A 181 -0.99 -12.64 -4.93
N ALA A 182 -0.23 -13.06 -5.96
CA ALA A 182 1.22 -13.12 -5.86
C ALA A 182 1.85 -11.73 -5.66
N ARG A 183 1.17 -10.66 -6.10
CA ARG A 183 1.60 -9.27 -5.84
C ARG A 183 1.55 -8.95 -4.35
N SER A 184 0.40 -9.17 -3.73
CA SER A 184 0.20 -8.92 -2.30
C SER A 184 1.17 -9.75 -1.47
N LEU A 185 1.35 -11.03 -1.81
CA LEU A 185 2.34 -11.89 -1.13
C LEU A 185 3.77 -11.37 -1.30
N GLY A 186 4.14 -10.92 -2.51
CA GLY A 186 5.45 -10.33 -2.76
C GLY A 186 5.69 -9.07 -1.92
N VAL A 187 4.72 -8.18 -1.83
CA VAL A 187 4.83 -6.95 -1.03
C VAL A 187 4.91 -7.27 0.47
N ALA A 188 4.20 -8.28 0.96
CA ALA A 188 4.36 -8.73 2.36
C ALA A 188 5.78 -9.24 2.64
N GLN A 189 6.38 -9.94 1.67
CA GLN A 189 7.78 -10.38 1.76
C GLN A 189 8.72 -9.18 1.80
N VAL A 190 8.42 -8.08 1.10
CA VAL A 190 9.20 -6.83 1.16
C VAL A 190 9.16 -6.26 2.56
N PHE A 191 7.98 -6.03 3.13
CA PHE A 191 7.86 -5.44 4.47
C PHE A 191 8.52 -6.30 5.56
N ARG A 192 8.37 -7.62 5.49
CA ARG A 192 9.09 -8.54 6.38
C ARG A 192 10.60 -8.47 6.19
N GLY A 193 11.07 -8.36 4.95
CA GLY A 193 12.49 -8.18 4.62
C GLY A 193 13.05 -6.86 5.18
N CYS A 194 12.32 -5.75 5.00
CA CYS A 194 12.64 -4.45 5.60
C CYS A 194 12.75 -4.57 7.12
N ALA A 195 11.75 -5.16 7.78
CA ALA A 195 11.74 -5.34 9.24
C ALA A 195 12.97 -6.12 9.71
N SER A 196 13.28 -7.24 9.05
CA SER A 196 14.46 -8.06 9.38
C SER A 196 15.77 -7.30 9.20
N CYS A 197 15.92 -6.55 8.11
CA CYS A 197 17.12 -5.77 7.82
C CYS A 197 17.28 -4.62 8.84
N HIS A 198 16.21 -3.86 9.10
CA HIS A 198 16.26 -2.74 10.04
C HIS A 198 16.57 -3.19 11.47
N LEU A 199 16.00 -4.31 11.92
CA LEU A 199 16.33 -4.91 13.21
C LEU A 199 17.80 -5.36 13.28
N HIS A 200 18.32 -5.98 12.22
CA HIS A 200 19.71 -6.42 12.16
C HIS A 200 20.70 -5.24 12.16
N SER A 201 20.41 -4.20 11.38
CA SER A 201 21.26 -3.02 11.21
C SER A 201 21.08 -1.98 12.30
N GLY A 202 20.18 -2.21 13.27
CA GLY A 202 19.89 -1.26 14.34
C GLY A 202 19.27 0.06 13.87
N ILE A 203 18.66 0.06 12.68
CA ILE A 203 18.01 1.25 12.12
C ILE A 203 16.73 1.49 12.92
N ARG A 204 16.69 2.62 13.64
CA ARG A 204 15.49 3.15 14.26
C ARG A 204 15.24 4.53 13.66
N LEU A 205 14.07 4.74 13.07
CA LEU A 205 13.65 6.10 12.75
C LEU A 205 13.22 6.74 14.06
N GLU A 206 14.01 7.71 14.53
CA GLU A 206 13.55 8.66 15.54
C GLU A 206 12.28 9.34 14.99
N PRO A 207 11.23 9.48 15.82
CA PRO A 207 9.94 10.05 15.39
C PRO A 207 10.06 11.49 14.89
#